data_AF-A0A316RU02-F1
#
_entry.id   AF-A0A316RU02-F1
#
_cell.length_a   1.000
_cell.length_b   1.000
_cell.length_c   1.000
_cell.angle_alpha   90.00
_cell.angle_beta   90.00
_cell.angle_gamma   90.00
#
_symmetry.space_group_name_H-M   'P 1'
#
loop_
_entity.id
_entity.type
_entity.pdbx_description
1 polymer ?
#
loop_
_entity_poly.entity_id
_entity_poly.type
_entity_poly.pdbx_seq_one_letter_code
_entity_poly.pdbx_strand_id
1 'polypeptide(L)'
;MGNRAIITTPERKLGVYLHWNGSRNYVEPFLTYCGLKRYRPPSEDPAYGFARLAQVIGNFFGGALSVGIVPYTTDEQMTPGLDNGVYVIEGWRIVRQLPPPEGCRDIPPGEPLPALRAIDRRQPASEQLGAFLDAPQVRPAELSVGDKVWVYSDFRRIEGRYQGGYAQATAIGLGCRELNGIDVTGVPYVDLFMDGACAGEDNINNYLLEDSYRLVVNA
;
A
#
# COMPACT_ATOMS: atom_id res chain seq x y z
N MET A 1 -23.74 -15.63 7.87
CA MET A 1 -22.36 -15.58 8.44
C MET A 1 -21.92 -14.13 8.42
N GLY A 2 -21.28 -13.63 9.48
CA GLY A 2 -20.91 -12.21 9.61
C GLY A 2 -19.65 -11.81 8.84
N ASN A 3 -18.89 -12.79 8.31
CA ASN A 3 -17.60 -12.56 7.64
C ASN A 3 -16.70 -11.63 8.46
N ARG A 4 -16.52 -11.97 9.74
CA ARG A 4 -15.84 -11.15 10.74
C ARG A 4 -14.37 -11.51 10.88
N ALA A 5 -13.55 -10.52 11.20
CA ALA A 5 -12.14 -10.70 11.53
C ALA A 5 -11.64 -9.55 12.41
N ILE A 6 -10.47 -9.76 13.01
CA ILE A 6 -9.66 -8.69 13.61
C ILE A 6 -8.31 -8.65 12.93
N ILE A 7 -7.80 -7.45 12.64
CA ILE A 7 -6.42 -7.21 12.18
C ILE A 7 -5.66 -6.55 13.33
N THR A 8 -4.53 -7.12 13.76
CA THR A 8 -3.70 -6.64 14.89
C THR A 8 -2.20 -6.80 14.57
N THR A 9 -1.33 -6.30 15.45
CA THR A 9 0.13 -6.44 15.36
C THR A 9 0.66 -7.53 16.32
N PRO A 10 1.93 -7.97 16.20
CA PRO A 10 2.56 -8.89 17.14
C PRO A 10 2.38 -8.54 18.62
N GLU A 11 2.35 -7.24 18.97
CA GLU A 11 2.25 -6.76 20.35
C GLU A 11 0.86 -6.94 20.97
N ARG A 12 -0.17 -7.25 20.18
CA ARG A 12 -1.55 -7.51 20.66
C ARG A 12 -2.12 -6.42 21.57
N LYS A 13 -1.92 -5.15 21.22
CA LYS A 13 -2.47 -4.01 21.99
C LYS A 13 -3.79 -3.48 21.43
N LEU A 14 -3.89 -3.40 20.12
CA LEU A 14 -5.03 -2.82 19.41
C LEU A 14 -5.37 -3.68 18.20
N GLY A 15 -6.64 -3.70 17.82
CA GLY A 15 -7.10 -4.34 16.60
C GLY A 15 -8.12 -3.50 15.83
N VAL A 16 -8.13 -3.68 14.51
CA VAL A 16 -9.22 -3.22 13.64
C VAL A 16 -10.18 -4.39 13.46
N TYR A 17 -11.40 -4.24 13.95
CA TYR A 17 -12.49 -5.19 13.76
C TYR A 17 -13.21 -4.95 12.44
N LEU A 18 -13.57 -6.03 11.76
CA LEU A 18 -14.27 -6.05 10.48
C LEU A 18 -15.61 -6.79 10.58
N HIS A 19 -16.66 -6.20 10.03
CA HIS A 19 -17.97 -6.82 9.81
C HIS A 19 -18.71 -6.09 8.68
N TRP A 20 -18.47 -6.36 7.40
CA TRP A 20 -18.17 -7.67 6.81
C TRP A 20 -16.73 -7.72 6.26
N ASN A 21 -16.47 -8.55 5.24
CA ASN A 21 -15.19 -8.66 4.51
C ASN A 21 -13.94 -8.92 5.36
N GLY A 22 -14.09 -9.71 6.42
CA GLY A 22 -12.99 -10.24 7.21
C GLY A 22 -12.18 -11.34 6.53
N SER A 23 -12.64 -11.90 5.40
CA SER A 23 -11.89 -12.93 4.68
C SER A 23 -10.56 -12.41 4.12
N ARG A 24 -9.61 -13.33 3.94
CA ARG A 24 -8.28 -13.04 3.38
C ARG A 24 -8.31 -12.36 2.01
N ASN A 25 -9.33 -12.65 1.19
CA ASN A 25 -9.64 -11.98 -0.10
C ASN A 25 -9.81 -10.46 -0.03
N TYR A 26 -10.06 -9.91 1.15
CA TYR A 26 -10.22 -8.48 1.36
C TYR A 26 -9.16 -7.92 2.31
N VAL A 27 -8.80 -8.66 3.35
CA VAL A 27 -7.76 -8.24 4.30
C VAL A 27 -6.43 -8.01 3.58
N GLU A 28 -5.98 -8.94 2.74
CA GLU A 28 -4.72 -8.75 1.99
C GLU A 28 -4.76 -7.55 1.03
N PRO A 29 -5.84 -7.34 0.22
CA PRO A 29 -5.99 -6.12 -0.56
C PRO A 29 -6.02 -4.82 0.25
N PHE A 30 -6.66 -4.78 1.43
CA PHE A 30 -6.63 -3.58 2.28
C PHE A 30 -5.21 -3.23 2.73
N LEU A 31 -4.47 -4.24 3.20
CA LEU A 31 -3.08 -4.06 3.62
C LEU A 31 -2.20 -3.66 2.42
N THR A 32 -2.35 -4.36 1.30
CA THR A 32 -1.66 -4.05 0.04
C THR A 32 -1.92 -2.61 -0.39
N TYR A 33 -3.17 -2.15 -0.35
CA TYR A 33 -3.53 -0.78 -0.70
C TYR A 33 -2.83 0.23 0.23
N CYS A 34 -2.82 -0.01 1.55
CA CYS A 34 -2.11 0.85 2.51
C CYS A 34 -0.60 0.91 2.22
N GLY A 35 0.00 -0.22 1.84
CA GLY A 35 1.41 -0.29 1.44
C GLY A 35 1.70 0.48 0.14
N LEU A 36 0.84 0.35 -0.88
CA LEU A 36 0.95 1.12 -2.13
C LEU A 36 0.78 2.63 -1.87
N LYS A 37 -0.07 3.02 -0.92
CA LYS A 37 -0.20 4.40 -0.46
C LYS A 37 0.99 4.90 0.37
N ARG A 38 1.96 4.04 0.68
CA ARG A 38 3.13 4.31 1.54
C ARG A 38 2.77 4.88 2.91
N TYR A 39 1.62 4.49 3.44
CA TYR A 39 1.30 4.82 4.83
C TYR A 39 2.29 4.10 5.75
N ARG A 40 2.74 4.77 6.82
CA ARG A 40 3.54 4.10 7.85
C ARG A 40 2.71 2.98 8.49
N PRO A 41 3.24 1.75 8.58
CA PRO A 41 2.50 0.62 9.11
C PRO A 41 2.31 0.71 10.63
N PRO A 42 1.32 -0.02 11.20
CA PRO A 42 1.09 -0.04 12.64
C PRO A 42 2.28 -0.55 13.46
N SER A 43 3.17 -1.37 12.88
CA SER A 43 4.39 -1.84 13.54
C SER A 43 5.45 -0.75 13.75
N GLU A 44 5.41 0.33 12.96
CA GLU A 44 6.34 1.46 13.07
C GLU A 44 5.71 2.66 13.79
N ASP A 45 4.47 2.99 13.43
CA ASP A 45 3.70 4.10 14.01
C ASP A 45 2.27 3.59 14.30
N PRO A 46 2.04 2.98 15.48
CA PRO A 46 0.78 2.30 15.79
C PRO A 46 -0.45 3.18 15.61
N ALA A 47 -0.42 4.39 16.17
CA ALA A 47 -1.56 5.30 16.13
C ALA A 47 -1.89 5.73 14.70
N TYR A 48 -0.88 6.13 13.92
CA TYR A 48 -1.07 6.53 12.53
C TYR A 48 -1.47 5.36 11.63
N GLY A 49 -0.75 4.24 11.73
CA GLY A 49 -0.97 3.08 10.87
C GLY A 49 -2.37 2.49 11.06
N PHE A 50 -2.81 2.31 12.31
CA PHE A 50 -4.17 1.85 12.56
C PHE A 50 -5.23 2.86 12.09
N ALA A 51 -4.99 4.17 12.25
CA ALA A 51 -5.90 5.18 11.74
C ALA A 51 -6.03 5.14 10.21
N ARG A 52 -4.92 4.95 9.48
CA ARG A 52 -4.94 4.81 8.01
C ARG A 52 -5.60 3.52 7.55
N LEU A 53 -5.33 2.41 8.22
CA LEU A 53 -6.01 1.14 7.93
C LEU A 53 -7.52 1.27 8.13
N ALA A 54 -7.95 1.80 9.28
CA ALA A 54 -9.36 2.04 9.57
C ALA A 54 -10.01 3.02 8.58
N GLN A 55 -9.29 4.05 8.14
CA GLN A 55 -9.76 4.99 7.13
C GLN A 55 -9.99 4.30 5.78
N VAL A 56 -9.01 3.55 5.25
CA VAL A 56 -9.13 2.86 3.95
C VAL A 56 -10.31 1.89 3.96
N ILE A 57 -10.43 1.11 5.03
CA ILE A 57 -11.52 0.15 5.25
C ILE A 57 -12.87 0.88 5.39
N GLY A 58 -12.91 1.94 6.20
CA GLY A 58 -14.12 2.75 6.42
C GLY A 58 -14.61 3.41 5.13
N ASN A 59 -13.72 3.95 4.31
CA ASN A 59 -14.05 4.48 2.98
C ASN A 59 -14.67 3.42 2.08
N PHE A 60 -14.12 2.19 2.10
CA PHE A 60 -14.65 1.08 1.32
C PHE A 60 -16.08 0.70 1.70
N PHE A 61 -16.35 0.55 3.00
CA PHE A 61 -17.69 0.22 3.50
C PHE A 61 -18.67 1.39 3.43
N GLY A 62 -18.22 2.62 3.63
CA GLY A 62 -19.06 3.77 3.93
C GLY A 62 -19.50 3.81 5.41
N GLY A 63 -20.48 4.64 5.73
CA GLY A 63 -20.99 4.82 7.10
C GLY A 63 -21.97 3.72 7.52
N ALA A 64 -21.47 2.69 8.22
CA ALA A 64 -22.27 1.65 8.84
C ALA A 64 -21.52 0.98 10.02
N LEU A 65 -22.08 -0.09 10.60
CA LEU A 65 -21.52 -0.83 11.74
C LEU A 65 -20.39 -1.81 11.34
N SER A 66 -19.60 -1.48 10.31
CA SER A 66 -18.77 -2.45 9.60
C SER A 66 -17.28 -2.43 9.89
N VAL A 67 -16.80 -1.39 10.56
CA VAL A 67 -15.41 -1.26 10.99
C VAL A 67 -15.37 -0.70 12.41
N GLY A 68 -14.46 -1.23 13.24
CA GLY A 68 -14.29 -0.78 14.61
C GLY A 68 -12.84 -0.85 15.07
N ILE A 69 -12.54 -0.13 16.15
CA ILE A 69 -11.28 -0.24 16.88
C ILE A 69 -11.56 -0.94 18.20
N VAL A 70 -10.76 -1.95 18.52
CA VAL A 70 -10.89 -2.71 19.77
C VAL A 70 -9.55 -2.77 20.50
N PRO A 71 -9.53 -2.59 21.83
CA PRO A 71 -8.38 -3.01 22.62
C PRO A 71 -8.26 -4.53 22.48
N TYR A 72 -7.06 -5.01 22.19
CA TYR A 72 -6.83 -6.44 22.07
C TYR A 72 -6.40 -7.00 23.43
N THR A 73 -7.05 -8.07 23.90
CA THR A 73 -6.78 -8.67 25.21
C THR A 73 -5.99 -9.97 25.09
N THR A 74 -6.65 -11.09 24.81
CA THR A 74 -6.01 -12.40 24.59
C THR A 74 -6.61 -13.09 23.38
N ASP A 75 -5.83 -13.97 22.76
CA ASP A 75 -6.27 -14.70 21.56
C ASP A 75 -7.54 -15.54 21.85
N GLU A 76 -7.66 -16.12 23.05
CA GLU A 76 -8.81 -16.92 23.48
C GLU A 76 -10.07 -16.08 23.67
N GLN A 77 -9.94 -14.82 24.09
CA GLN A 77 -11.08 -13.91 24.28
C GLN A 77 -11.51 -13.23 22.98
N MET A 78 -10.56 -12.94 22.10
CA MET A 78 -10.81 -12.15 20.90
C MET A 78 -11.24 -12.99 19.70
N THR A 79 -10.86 -14.28 19.64
CA THR A 79 -11.17 -15.18 18.51
C THR A 79 -12.63 -15.68 18.46
N PRO A 80 -13.32 -15.95 19.58
CA PRO A 80 -14.70 -16.44 19.55
C PRO A 80 -15.63 -15.53 18.75
N GLY A 81 -16.34 -16.12 17.78
CA GLY A 81 -17.26 -15.40 16.91
C GLY A 81 -16.61 -14.67 15.73
N LEU A 82 -15.30 -14.79 15.50
CA LEU A 82 -14.66 -14.30 14.27
C LEU A 82 -14.67 -15.39 13.21
N ASP A 83 -15.49 -15.22 12.17
CA ASP A 83 -15.65 -16.23 11.11
C ASP A 83 -14.33 -16.50 10.33
N ASN A 84 -13.39 -15.55 10.34
CA ASN A 84 -12.08 -15.66 9.69
C ASN A 84 -10.89 -15.57 10.65
N GLY A 85 -11.16 -15.52 11.97
CA GLY A 85 -10.14 -15.42 13.01
C GLY A 85 -9.45 -14.06 13.09
N VAL A 86 -8.19 -14.09 13.52
CA VAL A 86 -7.36 -12.89 13.75
C VAL A 86 -6.17 -12.89 12.82
N TYR A 87 -5.96 -11.79 12.11
CA TYR A 87 -4.78 -11.55 11.29
C TYR A 87 -3.77 -10.71 12.06
N VAL A 88 -2.56 -11.23 12.15
CA VAL A 88 -1.40 -10.55 12.73
C VAL A 88 -0.56 -10.00 11.60
N ILE A 89 -0.31 -8.69 11.61
CA ILE A 89 0.43 -8.00 10.56
C ILE A 89 1.73 -7.41 11.06
N GLU A 90 2.75 -7.45 10.20
CA GLU A 90 4.00 -6.71 10.35
C GLU A 90 4.26 -5.96 9.05
N GLY A 91 4.58 -4.67 9.14
CA GLY A 91 4.43 -3.79 7.99
C GLY A 91 2.98 -3.79 7.49
N TRP A 92 2.82 -4.04 6.18
CA TRP A 92 1.51 -4.24 5.55
C TRP A 92 1.31 -5.67 5.05
N ARG A 93 1.87 -6.66 5.76
CA ARG A 93 1.76 -8.08 5.41
C ARG A 93 1.25 -8.90 6.58
N ILE A 94 0.44 -9.91 6.30
CA ILE A 94 0.02 -10.89 7.31
C ILE A 94 1.21 -11.81 7.59
N VAL A 95 1.67 -11.83 8.83
CA VAL A 95 2.76 -12.72 9.30
C VAL A 95 2.22 -13.95 10.03
N ARG A 96 0.99 -13.88 10.55
CA ARG A 96 0.31 -15.00 11.20
C ARG A 96 -1.20 -14.82 11.12
N GLN A 97 -1.93 -15.91 10.99
CA GLN A 97 -3.39 -15.95 11.18
C GLN A 97 -3.69 -16.91 12.33
N LEU A 98 -4.47 -16.46 13.30
CA LEU A 98 -5.08 -17.34 14.29
C LEU A 98 -6.34 -17.93 13.66
N PRO A 99 -6.47 -19.27 13.65
CA PRO A 99 -7.56 -19.91 12.92
C PRO A 99 -8.91 -19.49 13.49
N PRO A 100 -9.96 -19.44 12.65
CA PRO A 100 -11.31 -19.22 13.13
C PRO A 100 -11.77 -20.39 14.01
N PRO A 101 -12.87 -20.23 14.79
CA PRO A 101 -13.48 -21.33 15.53
C PRO A 101 -13.81 -22.52 14.64
N GLU A 102 -13.81 -23.72 15.24
CA GLU A 102 -14.05 -25.00 14.56
C GLU A 102 -15.32 -24.98 13.70
N GLY A 103 -15.22 -25.48 12.45
CA GLY A 103 -16.30 -25.48 11.46
C GLY A 103 -16.34 -24.27 10.51
N CYS A 104 -15.54 -23.23 10.75
CA CYS A 104 -15.34 -22.14 9.80
C CYS A 104 -14.30 -22.54 8.73
N ARG A 105 -14.59 -22.31 7.44
CA ARG A 105 -13.66 -22.62 6.34
C ARG A 105 -12.75 -21.43 6.08
N ASP A 106 -11.44 -21.69 6.06
CA ASP A 106 -10.47 -20.78 5.47
C ASP A 106 -10.65 -20.80 3.94
N ILE A 107 -10.92 -19.63 3.35
CA ILE A 107 -11.05 -19.48 1.90
C ILE A 107 -9.70 -18.95 1.41
N PRO A 108 -9.01 -19.67 0.51
CA PRO A 108 -7.74 -19.20 -0.02
C PRO A 108 -7.90 -17.84 -0.71
N PRO A 109 -6.85 -16.99 -0.67
CA PRO A 109 -6.88 -15.70 -1.32
C PRO A 109 -7.14 -15.87 -2.83
N GLY A 110 -8.14 -15.17 -3.36
CA GLY A 110 -8.39 -15.04 -4.79
C GLY A 110 -7.46 -14.02 -5.44
N GLU A 111 -7.73 -13.69 -6.71
CA GLU A 111 -6.95 -12.67 -7.42
C GLU A 111 -7.08 -11.31 -6.71
N PRO A 112 -5.96 -10.64 -6.36
CA PRO A 112 -6.00 -9.43 -5.54
C PRO A 112 -6.48 -8.18 -6.31
N LEU A 113 -6.27 -8.13 -7.63
CA LEU A 113 -6.49 -6.93 -8.43
C LEU A 113 -7.96 -6.46 -8.48
N PRO A 114 -8.97 -7.34 -8.66
CA PRO A 114 -10.37 -6.94 -8.58
C PRO A 114 -10.75 -6.27 -7.24
N ALA A 115 -10.26 -6.82 -6.13
CA ALA A 115 -10.49 -6.26 -4.80
C ALA A 115 -9.78 -4.92 -4.61
N LEU A 116 -8.52 -4.80 -5.05
CA LEU A 116 -7.78 -3.53 -5.03
C LEU A 116 -8.50 -2.43 -5.81
N ARG A 117 -8.99 -2.72 -7.02
CA ARG A 117 -9.79 -1.76 -7.82
C ARG A 117 -11.07 -1.36 -7.11
N ALA A 118 -11.74 -2.29 -6.42
CA ALA A 118 -12.95 -1.99 -5.67
C ALA A 118 -12.66 -1.09 -4.45
N ILE A 119 -11.55 -1.32 -3.75
CA ILE A 119 -11.07 -0.49 -2.64
C ILE A 119 -10.75 0.92 -3.15
N ASP A 120 -9.99 1.01 -4.25
CA ASP A 120 -9.54 2.26 -4.87
C ASP A 120 -10.71 3.17 -5.23
N ARG A 121 -11.72 2.64 -5.94
CA ARG A 121 -12.92 3.38 -6.36
C ARG A 121 -13.72 3.98 -5.20
N ARG A 122 -13.53 3.47 -3.99
CA ARG A 122 -14.22 3.95 -2.77
C ARG A 122 -13.39 4.96 -1.99
N GLN A 123 -12.12 5.17 -2.33
CA GLN A 123 -11.31 6.23 -1.73
C GLN A 123 -11.70 7.60 -2.32
N PRO A 124 -11.43 8.72 -1.61
CA PRO A 124 -11.56 10.05 -2.17
C PRO A 124 -10.82 10.17 -3.51
N ALA A 125 -11.41 10.87 -4.49
CA ALA A 125 -10.88 10.92 -5.86
C ALA A 125 -9.40 11.34 -5.94
N SER A 126 -8.97 12.29 -5.11
CA SER A 126 -7.56 12.75 -5.04
C SER A 126 -6.59 11.74 -4.42
N GLU A 127 -7.12 10.72 -3.74
CA GLU A 127 -6.38 9.67 -3.04
C GLU A 127 -6.36 8.33 -3.80
N GLN A 128 -7.09 8.21 -4.91
CA GLN A 128 -7.13 7.00 -5.73
C GLN A 128 -5.79 6.78 -6.45
N LEU A 129 -5.37 5.52 -6.54
CA LEU A 129 -4.23 5.04 -7.29
C LEU A 129 -4.55 4.92 -8.79
N GLY A 130 -5.80 4.60 -9.15
CA GLY A 130 -6.26 4.59 -10.54
C GLY A 130 -5.41 3.68 -11.44
N ALA A 131 -5.00 4.21 -12.60
CA ALA A 131 -4.24 3.48 -13.62
C ALA A 131 -2.91 2.89 -13.13
N PHE A 132 -2.36 3.38 -12.01
CA PHE A 132 -1.19 2.77 -11.38
C PHE A 132 -1.44 1.30 -10.99
N LEU A 133 -2.64 0.95 -10.53
CA LEU A 133 -2.95 -0.42 -10.10
C LEU A 133 -2.85 -1.45 -11.24
N ASP A 134 -3.20 -1.00 -12.44
CA ASP A 134 -3.27 -1.82 -13.66
C ASP A 134 -1.97 -1.83 -14.45
N ALA A 135 -1.06 -0.91 -14.12
CA ALA A 135 0.22 -0.78 -14.80
C ALA A 135 1.12 -2.00 -14.53
N PRO A 136 1.75 -2.57 -15.57
CA PRO A 136 2.63 -3.73 -15.45
C PRO A 136 3.87 -3.37 -14.65
N GLN A 137 4.31 -4.30 -13.81
CA GLN A 137 5.50 -4.15 -13.00
C GLN A 137 6.74 -4.54 -13.82
N VAL A 138 7.80 -3.75 -13.69
CA VAL A 138 9.08 -3.92 -14.41
C VAL A 138 10.24 -3.66 -13.46
N ARG A 139 11.38 -4.33 -13.65
CA ARG A 139 12.61 -3.99 -12.91
C ARG A 139 13.27 -2.76 -13.54
N PRO A 140 14.02 -1.96 -12.77
CA PRO A 140 14.77 -0.82 -13.32
C PRO A 140 15.67 -1.19 -14.50
N ALA A 141 16.34 -2.36 -14.43
CA ALA A 141 17.24 -2.85 -15.48
C ALA A 141 16.55 -3.19 -16.81
N GLU A 142 15.22 -3.28 -16.83
CA GLU A 142 14.43 -3.55 -18.04
C GLU A 142 13.95 -2.26 -18.72
N LEU A 143 14.16 -1.10 -18.09
CA LEU A 143 13.74 0.19 -18.62
C LEU A 143 14.73 0.74 -19.64
N SER A 144 14.18 1.32 -20.70
CA SER A 144 14.92 2.08 -21.71
C SER A 144 14.69 3.58 -21.54
N VAL A 145 15.64 4.38 -22.00
CA VAL A 145 15.44 5.83 -22.12
C VAL A 145 14.23 6.09 -23.03
N GLY A 146 13.30 6.92 -22.58
CA GLY A 146 12.01 7.19 -23.21
C GLY A 146 10.83 6.45 -22.57
N ASP A 147 11.06 5.40 -21.77
CA ASP A 147 9.98 4.71 -21.07
C ASP A 147 9.36 5.62 -20.02
N LYS A 148 8.03 5.62 -19.95
CA LYS A 148 7.28 6.31 -18.90
C LYS A 148 6.98 5.36 -17.77
N VAL A 149 7.20 5.81 -16.54
CA VAL A 149 7.01 5.02 -15.32
C VAL A 149 6.27 5.82 -14.27
N TRP A 150 5.58 5.09 -13.38
CA TRP A 150 5.01 5.66 -12.16
C TRP A 150 6.06 5.72 -11.06
N VAL A 151 6.36 6.91 -10.58
CA VAL A 151 7.31 7.17 -9.49
C VAL A 151 6.56 7.81 -8.32
N TYR A 152 6.79 7.30 -7.12
CA TYR A 152 6.19 7.90 -5.93
C TYR A 152 6.97 9.17 -5.55
N SER A 153 6.24 10.25 -5.28
CA SER A 153 6.81 11.53 -4.86
C SER A 153 6.06 12.07 -3.66
N ASP A 154 6.78 12.40 -2.58
CA ASP A 154 6.25 13.13 -1.43
C ASP A 154 5.97 14.61 -1.73
N PHE A 155 6.48 15.11 -2.87
CA PHE A 155 6.45 16.51 -3.24
C PHE A 155 5.39 16.84 -4.30
N ARG A 156 4.48 15.90 -4.61
CA ARG A 156 3.39 16.18 -5.54
C ARG A 156 2.46 17.24 -4.95
N ARG A 157 2.06 18.23 -5.76
CA ARG A 157 1.15 19.31 -5.35
C ARG A 157 -0.26 19.06 -5.88
N ILE A 158 -1.23 18.98 -4.98
CA ILE A 158 -2.65 18.97 -5.30
C ILE A 158 -3.32 20.09 -4.52
N GLU A 159 -4.06 20.93 -5.24
CA GLU A 159 -4.79 22.07 -4.64
C GLU A 159 -3.91 22.93 -3.72
N GLY A 160 -2.64 23.14 -4.12
CA GLY A 160 -1.68 23.96 -3.39
C GLY A 160 -1.03 23.28 -2.17
N ARG A 161 -1.33 22.01 -1.88
CA ARG A 161 -0.73 21.26 -0.76
C ARG A 161 0.19 20.15 -1.26
N TYR A 162 1.26 19.91 -0.53
CA TYR A 162 2.09 18.72 -0.75
C TYR A 162 1.33 17.49 -0.28
N GLN A 163 1.23 16.50 -1.16
CA GLN A 163 0.54 15.25 -0.91
C GLN A 163 1.29 14.13 -1.62
N GLY A 164 1.81 13.18 -0.85
CA GLY A 164 2.50 12.01 -1.38
C GLY A 164 1.63 11.22 -2.35
N GLY A 165 2.23 10.76 -3.46
CA GLY A 165 1.53 9.95 -4.43
C GLY A 165 2.35 9.65 -5.67
N TYR A 166 1.80 8.82 -6.55
CA TYR A 166 2.45 8.48 -7.80
C TYR A 166 2.28 9.59 -8.84
N ALA A 167 3.38 9.89 -9.51
CA ALA A 167 3.48 10.77 -10.67
C ALA A 167 4.04 9.97 -11.85
N GLN A 168 3.66 10.35 -13.06
CA GLN A 168 4.27 9.80 -14.26
C GLN A 168 5.53 10.58 -14.57
N ALA A 169 6.63 9.88 -14.85
CA ALA A 169 7.89 10.47 -15.25
C ALA A 169 8.53 9.63 -16.36
N THR A 170 9.32 10.27 -17.21
CA THR A 170 10.02 9.64 -18.34
C THR A 170 11.44 9.33 -17.93
N ALA A 171 11.92 8.10 -18.17
CA ALA A 171 13.34 7.78 -18.06
C ALA A 171 14.12 8.56 -19.11
N ILE A 172 15.06 9.41 -18.70
CA ILE A 172 15.77 10.34 -19.58
C ILE A 172 17.28 10.06 -19.68
N GLY A 173 17.81 9.18 -18.84
CA GLY A 173 19.21 8.77 -18.90
C GLY A 173 19.55 7.68 -17.90
N LEU A 174 20.84 7.31 -17.87
CA LEU A 174 21.42 6.38 -16.92
C LEU A 174 22.49 7.10 -16.09
N GLY A 175 22.55 6.81 -14.80
CA GLY A 175 23.63 7.32 -13.96
C GLY A 175 24.99 6.73 -14.33
N CYS A 176 26.04 7.45 -13.96
CA CYS A 176 27.42 7.09 -14.32
C CYS A 176 28.44 7.40 -13.20
N ARG A 177 27.96 7.63 -11.97
CA ARG A 177 28.77 8.09 -10.84
C ARG A 177 28.16 7.69 -9.51
N GLU A 178 28.89 7.97 -8.44
CA GLU A 178 28.33 8.03 -7.09
C GLU A 178 27.61 9.37 -6.88
N LEU A 179 26.40 9.33 -6.31
CA LEU A 179 25.60 10.50 -5.94
C LEU A 179 25.06 10.32 -4.53
N ASN A 180 25.37 11.28 -3.64
CA ASN A 180 24.98 11.23 -2.22
C ASN A 180 25.35 9.90 -1.50
N GLY A 181 26.50 9.31 -1.84
CA GLY A 181 26.97 8.05 -1.26
C GLY A 181 26.32 6.79 -1.84
N ILE A 182 25.55 6.92 -2.92
CA ILE A 182 24.91 5.81 -3.64
C ILE A 182 25.54 5.70 -5.03
N ASP A 183 26.06 4.53 -5.39
CA ASP A 183 26.48 4.26 -6.76
C ASP A 183 25.24 4.13 -7.66
N VAL A 184 25.04 5.11 -8.53
CA VAL A 184 23.92 5.14 -9.48
C VAL A 184 24.34 4.73 -10.88
N THR A 185 25.52 4.13 -11.05
CA THR A 185 26.02 3.67 -12.35
C THR A 185 25.06 2.66 -12.97
N GLY A 186 24.55 2.98 -14.16
CA GLY A 186 23.58 2.15 -14.89
C GLY A 186 22.14 2.22 -14.36
N VAL A 187 21.87 2.98 -13.30
CA VAL A 187 20.52 3.17 -12.77
C VAL A 187 19.78 4.21 -13.63
N PRO A 188 18.58 3.91 -14.15
CA PRO A 188 17.80 4.90 -14.88
C PRO A 188 17.37 6.06 -13.98
N TYR A 189 17.40 7.28 -14.51
CA TYR A 189 16.82 8.45 -13.85
C TYR A 189 15.76 9.13 -14.72
N VAL A 190 14.81 9.80 -14.06
CA VAL A 190 13.61 10.35 -14.68
C VAL A 190 13.54 11.88 -14.66
N ASP A 191 12.62 12.44 -15.44
CA ASP A 191 12.35 13.88 -15.57
C ASP A 191 11.45 14.48 -14.47
N LEU A 192 11.47 13.94 -13.24
CA LEU A 192 10.54 14.32 -12.18
C LEU A 192 10.90 15.65 -11.49
N PHE A 193 12.19 15.86 -11.22
CA PHE A 193 12.73 17.06 -10.59
C PHE A 193 13.77 17.72 -11.50
N MET A 194 13.31 18.59 -12.40
CA MET A 194 14.14 19.22 -13.44
C MET A 194 14.49 20.68 -13.19
N ASP A 195 13.97 21.27 -12.11
CA ASP A 195 14.20 22.67 -11.75
C ASP A 195 15.04 22.82 -10.47
N GLY A 196 15.93 23.81 -10.45
CA GLY A 196 16.73 24.19 -9.27
C GLY A 196 18.19 23.74 -9.33
N ALA A 197 18.92 24.00 -8.24
CA ALA A 197 20.37 23.77 -8.16
C ALA A 197 20.79 22.29 -8.12
N CYS A 198 19.87 21.39 -7.76
CA CYS A 198 20.06 19.94 -7.78
C CYS A 198 18.92 19.33 -8.59
N ALA A 199 19.00 19.46 -9.92
CA ALA A 199 17.99 19.02 -10.88
C ALA A 199 18.52 17.93 -11.80
N GLY A 200 17.62 17.19 -12.46
CA GLY A 200 18.00 16.14 -13.41
C GLY A 200 18.90 15.08 -12.78
N GLU A 201 20.03 14.80 -13.41
CA GLU A 201 20.99 13.78 -12.96
C GLU A 201 21.72 14.12 -11.65
N ASP A 202 21.66 15.38 -11.20
CA ASP A 202 22.21 15.83 -9.91
C ASP A 202 21.22 15.64 -8.75
N ASN A 203 19.98 15.21 -9.02
CA ASN A 203 18.97 14.94 -7.99
C ASN A 203 18.78 13.45 -7.76
N ILE A 204 19.16 12.96 -6.58
CA ILE A 204 19.02 11.53 -6.24
C ILE A 204 17.56 11.03 -6.32
N ASN A 205 16.57 11.92 -6.13
CA ASN A 205 15.15 11.56 -6.19
C ASN A 205 14.64 11.31 -7.62
N ASN A 206 15.45 11.59 -8.65
CA ASN A 206 15.15 11.19 -10.02
C ASN A 206 15.58 9.75 -10.31
N TYR A 207 16.41 9.12 -9.49
CA TYR A 207 16.94 7.79 -9.77
C TYR A 207 15.98 6.69 -9.34
N LEU A 208 15.81 5.69 -10.20
CA LEU A 208 14.90 4.57 -10.00
C LEU A 208 15.55 3.47 -9.14
N LEU A 209 15.61 3.71 -7.83
CA LEU A 209 16.35 2.88 -6.86
C LEU A 209 15.56 1.71 -6.22
N GLU A 210 14.23 1.67 -6.34
CA GLU A 210 13.41 0.54 -5.86
C GLU A 210 13.56 -0.71 -6.75
N ASP A 211 13.32 -1.89 -6.16
CA ASP A 211 13.42 -3.19 -6.86
C ASP A 211 12.55 -3.29 -8.11
N SER A 212 11.47 -2.51 -8.17
CA SER A 212 10.51 -2.53 -9.26
C SER A 212 9.73 -1.24 -9.37
N TYR A 213 9.35 -0.90 -10.59
CA TYR A 213 8.47 0.21 -10.94
C TYR A 213 7.28 -0.30 -11.76
N ARG A 214 6.36 0.61 -12.06
CA ARG A 214 5.23 0.30 -12.95
C ARG A 214 5.30 1.13 -14.22
N LEU A 215 5.18 0.48 -15.37
CA LEU A 215 5.25 1.13 -16.67
C LEU A 215 3.94 1.86 -16.97
N VAL A 216 4.01 3.08 -17.48
CA VAL A 216 2.84 3.80 -17.99
C VAL A 216 2.56 3.28 -19.39
N VAL A 217 1.57 2.40 -19.51
CA VAL A 217 1.09 1.96 -20.82
C VAL A 217 0.02 2.95 -21.28
N ASN A 218 0.25 3.63 -22.41
CA ASN A 218 -0.80 4.42 -23.02
C ASN A 218 -1.91 3.47 -23.46
N ALA A 219 -3.10 3.63 -22.90
CA ALA A 219 -4.31 2.90 -23.30
C ALA A 219 -4.92 3.52 -24.56
#